data_AF-A0A940R2M2-F1
#
_entry.id   AF-A0A940R2M2-F1
#
_cell.length_a   1.000
_cell.length_b   1.000
_cell.length_c   1.000
_cell.angle_alpha   90.00
_cell.angle_beta   90.00
_cell.angle_gamma   90.00
#
_symmetry.space_group_name_H-M   'P 1'
#
loop_
_entity.id
_entity.type
_entity.pdbx_description
1 polymer ?
#
loop_
_entity_poly.entity_id
_entity_poly.type
_entity_poly.pdbx_seq_one_letter_code
_entity_poly.pdbx_strand_id
1 'polypeptide(L)'
;MLCIQRTLLTCFIIAAFFQQSKASPATDSLIDRYRQFLLLTDVDEVKTNQWFGLLKNGQWPDINYQNQERGNWKTRDHLLRLQALTVAWSKPGNNLSGKDNVLQSLLAATDHWLNKKYQNSNWWHNEIGVPQMIRDIMILLQKQLSPKQWEQALTVLRQHKVHGTGANLTWSADLGLHYAALTNNENGIDSCRNLLIKEITISTREGVQPDFSFHQHGARLQNYHYG
;
A
#
# COMPACT_ATOMS: atom_id res chain seq x y z
N MET A 1 -44.08 54.63 51.80
CA MET A 1 -43.27 55.85 51.64
C MET A 1 -41.91 55.43 51.09
N LEU A 2 -41.50 56.05 49.97
CA LEU A 2 -40.17 56.01 49.34
C LEU A 2 -39.69 54.71 48.67
N CYS A 3 -40.00 54.69 47.37
CA CYS A 3 -39.28 54.13 46.25
C CYS A 3 -37.76 54.37 46.33
N ILE A 4 -36.95 53.31 46.20
CA ILE A 4 -35.49 53.40 46.02
C ILE A 4 -35.16 52.83 44.63
N GLN A 5 -34.55 53.69 43.81
CA GLN A 5 -34.00 53.42 42.49
C GLN A 5 -32.95 52.31 42.52
N ARG A 6 -32.97 51.39 41.55
CA ARG A 6 -31.76 50.73 41.06
C ARG A 6 -31.82 50.48 39.56
N THR A 7 -31.17 51.41 38.87
CA THR A 7 -30.37 51.31 37.64
C THR A 7 -30.37 49.94 36.95
N LEU A 8 -30.93 49.92 35.73
CA LEU A 8 -30.78 48.88 34.72
C LEU A 8 -29.30 48.77 34.31
N LEU A 9 -28.66 47.64 34.62
CA LEU A 9 -27.38 47.25 34.02
C LEU A 9 -27.65 46.05 33.11
N THR A 10 -27.82 46.31 31.82
CA THR A 10 -28.07 45.29 30.81
C THR A 10 -26.74 44.59 30.48
N CYS A 11 -26.50 43.42 31.08
CA CYS A 11 -25.38 42.55 30.71
C CYS A 11 -25.68 41.91 29.34
N PHE A 12 -25.04 42.41 28.28
CA PHE A 12 -24.92 41.70 27.02
C PHE A 12 -23.95 40.52 27.20
N ILE A 13 -24.49 39.32 27.39
CA ILE A 13 -23.71 38.08 27.28
C ILE A 13 -23.63 37.75 25.79
N ILE A 14 -22.50 38.08 25.17
CA ILE A 14 -22.15 37.58 23.84
C ILE A 14 -21.75 36.11 24.01
N ALA A 15 -22.70 35.21 23.82
CA ALA A 15 -22.41 33.79 23.65
C ALA A 15 -21.73 33.62 22.29
N ALA A 16 -20.39 33.64 22.29
CA ALA A 16 -19.60 33.19 21.15
C ALA A 16 -19.85 31.69 20.97
N PHE A 17 -20.80 31.35 20.10
CA PHE A 17 -20.93 29.99 19.57
C PHE A 17 -19.63 29.67 18.83
N PHE A 18 -18.74 28.92 19.48
CA PHE A 18 -17.73 28.15 18.79
C PHE A 18 -18.48 27.17 17.88
N GLN A 19 -18.61 27.53 16.60
CA GLN A 19 -18.86 26.54 15.57
C GLN A 19 -17.63 25.65 15.52
N GLN A 20 -17.67 24.52 16.23
CA GLN A 20 -16.82 23.38 15.92
C GLN A 20 -17.08 23.05 14.45
N SER A 21 -16.06 23.22 13.62
CA SER A 21 -16.09 22.77 12.23
C SER A 21 -16.44 21.28 12.24
N LYS A 22 -17.62 20.96 11.70
CA LYS A 22 -17.95 19.57 11.36
C LYS A 22 -16.87 19.10 10.40
N ALA A 23 -16.12 18.07 10.79
CA ALA A 23 -15.21 17.37 9.90
C ALA A 23 -15.96 16.99 8.61
N SER A 24 -15.34 17.32 7.48
CA SER A 24 -15.78 16.99 6.12
C SER A 24 -16.08 15.49 5.96
N PRO A 25 -16.96 15.06 5.03
CA PRO A 25 -17.16 13.64 4.74
C PRO A 25 -15.80 13.05 4.36
N ALA A 26 -15.49 11.84 4.87
CA ALA A 26 -14.21 11.15 4.71
C ALA A 26 -13.47 11.56 3.41
N THR A 27 -12.41 12.35 3.54
CA THR A 27 -11.62 12.85 2.42
C THR A 27 -11.12 11.67 1.60
N ASP A 28 -11.61 11.53 0.38
CA ASP A 28 -11.22 10.52 -0.60
C ASP A 28 -9.74 10.71 -1.00
N SER A 29 -8.83 10.11 -0.24
CA SER A 29 -7.39 10.21 -0.51
C SER A 29 -6.94 9.21 -1.58
N LEU A 30 -5.76 9.45 -2.19
CA LEU A 30 -5.11 8.45 -3.05
C LEU A 30 -5.03 7.08 -2.37
N ILE A 31 -4.72 7.05 -1.08
CA ILE A 31 -4.59 5.83 -0.29
C ILE A 31 -5.95 5.15 -0.08
N ASP A 32 -7.03 5.92 0.09
CA ASP A 32 -8.37 5.35 0.24
C ASP A 32 -8.87 4.73 -1.06
N ARG A 33 -8.67 5.40 -2.21
CA ARG A 33 -8.99 4.83 -3.53
C ARG A 33 -8.19 3.57 -3.81
N TYR A 34 -6.91 3.58 -3.51
CA TYR A 34 -6.07 2.40 -3.69
C TYR A 34 -6.48 1.26 -2.75
N ARG A 35 -6.87 1.56 -1.51
CA ARG A 35 -7.46 0.56 -0.59
C ARG A 35 -8.71 -0.06 -1.19
N GLN A 36 -9.63 0.73 -1.75
CA GLN A 36 -10.83 0.20 -2.40
C GLN A 36 -10.46 -0.70 -3.59
N PHE A 37 -9.49 -0.29 -4.41
CA PHE A 37 -8.96 -1.11 -5.49
C PHE A 37 -8.43 -2.47 -4.99
N LEU A 38 -7.65 -2.48 -3.90
CA LEU A 38 -7.17 -3.74 -3.31
C LEU A 38 -8.31 -4.66 -2.85
N LEU A 39 -9.39 -4.10 -2.31
CA LEU A 39 -10.56 -4.88 -1.86
C LEU A 39 -11.38 -5.48 -3.01
N LEU A 40 -11.23 -4.96 -4.25
CA LEU A 40 -11.81 -5.58 -5.44
C LEU A 40 -11.10 -6.89 -5.84
N THR A 41 -9.87 -7.11 -5.38
CA THR A 41 -9.09 -8.33 -5.67
C THR A 41 -9.87 -9.58 -5.27
N ASP A 42 -9.92 -10.57 -6.17
CA ASP A 42 -10.51 -11.87 -5.89
C ASP A 42 -9.68 -12.64 -4.87
N VAL A 43 -10.37 -13.27 -3.91
CA VAL A 43 -9.75 -14.06 -2.85
C VAL A 43 -10.03 -15.53 -3.13
N ASP A 44 -8.96 -16.30 -3.38
CA ASP A 44 -9.04 -17.76 -3.39
C ASP A 44 -9.17 -18.26 -1.94
N GLU A 45 -10.41 -18.47 -1.50
CA GLU A 45 -10.72 -18.86 -0.12
C GLU A 45 -10.09 -20.20 0.25
N VAL A 46 -9.96 -21.13 -0.69
CA VAL A 46 -9.35 -22.44 -0.39
C VAL A 46 -7.87 -22.25 -0.04
N LYS A 47 -7.14 -21.49 -0.85
CA LYS A 47 -5.72 -21.22 -0.59
C LYS A 47 -5.50 -20.39 0.66
N THR A 48 -6.26 -19.31 0.86
CA THR A 48 -6.08 -18.45 2.03
C THR A 48 -6.39 -19.21 3.33
N ASN A 49 -7.44 -20.02 3.37
CA ASN A 49 -7.70 -20.88 4.53
C ASN A 49 -6.58 -21.89 4.78
N GLN A 50 -6.06 -22.54 3.73
CA GLN A 50 -4.93 -23.47 3.84
C GLN A 50 -3.68 -22.76 4.38
N TRP A 51 -3.32 -21.61 3.82
CA TRP A 51 -2.16 -20.84 4.26
C TRP A 51 -2.32 -20.34 5.69
N PHE A 52 -3.51 -19.87 6.07
CA PHE A 52 -3.79 -19.48 7.45
C PHE A 52 -3.58 -20.66 8.42
N GLY A 53 -4.10 -21.85 8.09
CA GLY A 53 -3.94 -23.04 8.93
C GLY A 53 -2.49 -23.53 9.08
N LEU A 54 -1.62 -23.22 8.11
CA LEU A 54 -0.20 -23.56 8.16
C LEU A 54 0.67 -22.50 8.85
N LEU A 55 0.16 -21.27 9.02
CA LEU A 55 0.91 -20.16 9.58
C LEU A 55 1.18 -20.41 11.07
N LYS A 56 2.46 -20.52 11.44
CA LYS A 56 2.90 -20.74 12.82
C LYS A 56 4.01 -19.76 13.16
N ASN A 57 3.84 -19.01 14.25
CA ASN A 57 4.83 -18.05 14.74
C ASN A 57 5.34 -17.09 13.64
N GLY A 58 4.43 -16.58 12.82
CA GLY A 58 4.74 -15.66 11.71
C GLY A 58 5.43 -16.29 10.51
N GLN A 59 5.51 -17.62 10.42
CA GLN A 59 6.16 -18.32 9.30
C GLN A 59 5.31 -19.46 8.76
N TRP A 60 5.47 -19.70 7.47
CA TRP A 60 5.00 -20.93 6.82
C TRP A 60 6.11 -21.99 6.78
N PRO A 61 5.88 -23.20 7.30
CA PRO A 61 6.90 -24.25 7.35
C PRO A 61 7.26 -24.81 5.96
N ASP A 62 6.39 -24.65 4.97
CA ASP A 62 6.59 -25.11 3.60
C ASP A 62 7.30 -24.08 2.69
N ILE A 63 7.74 -22.94 3.24
CA ILE A 63 8.53 -21.95 2.51
C ILE A 63 10.03 -22.13 2.82
N ASN A 64 10.84 -22.25 1.77
CA ASN A 64 12.30 -22.24 1.90
C ASN A 64 12.82 -20.80 2.03
N TYR A 65 12.96 -20.31 3.26
CA TYR A 65 13.49 -18.97 3.56
C TYR A 65 14.99 -18.80 3.26
N GLN A 66 15.72 -19.89 2.99
CA GLN A 66 17.12 -19.85 2.58
C GLN A 66 17.28 -19.81 1.06
N ASN A 67 16.19 -19.87 0.28
CA ASN A 67 16.26 -19.86 -1.17
C ASN A 67 16.87 -18.55 -1.69
N GLN A 68 17.86 -18.69 -2.57
CA GLN A 68 18.58 -17.58 -3.22
C GLN A 68 18.38 -17.59 -4.75
N GLU A 69 17.39 -18.33 -5.26
CA GLU A 69 17.14 -18.36 -6.70
C GLU A 69 16.80 -16.97 -7.23
N ARG A 70 17.46 -16.57 -8.32
CA ARG A 70 17.38 -15.21 -8.86
C ARG A 70 16.02 -14.85 -9.48
N GLY A 71 15.32 -15.82 -10.05
CA GLY A 71 14.03 -15.62 -10.72
C GLY A 71 12.85 -16.21 -9.95
N ASN A 72 12.93 -17.50 -9.62
CA ASN A 72 11.88 -18.22 -8.90
C ASN A 72 12.10 -18.14 -7.38
N TRP A 73 12.25 -16.91 -6.87
CA TRP A 73 12.63 -16.69 -5.48
C TRP A 73 11.51 -17.15 -4.52
N LYS A 74 11.72 -18.29 -3.86
CA LYS A 74 10.72 -18.94 -2.99
C LYS A 74 10.50 -18.20 -1.68
N THR A 75 11.51 -17.51 -1.16
CA THR A 75 11.35 -16.71 0.05
C THR A 75 10.27 -15.64 -0.13
N ARG A 76 10.10 -15.09 -1.33
CA ARG A 76 9.06 -14.10 -1.65
C ARG A 76 7.64 -14.61 -1.45
N ASP A 77 7.44 -15.94 -1.49
CA ASP A 77 6.13 -16.56 -1.31
C ASP A 77 5.54 -16.23 0.08
N HIS A 78 6.38 -15.86 1.06
CA HIS A 78 5.93 -15.35 2.35
C HIS A 78 5.08 -14.09 2.17
N LEU A 79 5.58 -13.10 1.43
CA LEU A 79 4.83 -11.86 1.20
C LEU A 79 3.63 -12.06 0.30
N LEU A 80 3.72 -12.97 -0.68
CA LEU A 80 2.57 -13.31 -1.54
C LEU A 80 1.41 -13.86 -0.69
N ARG A 81 1.69 -14.81 0.20
CA ARG A 81 0.67 -15.37 1.10
C ARG A 81 0.17 -14.33 2.11
N LEU A 82 1.08 -13.54 2.67
CA LEU A 82 0.74 -12.49 3.63
C LEU A 82 -0.18 -11.43 3.01
N GLN A 83 0.12 -10.96 1.81
CA GLN A 83 -0.70 -10.00 1.07
C GLN A 83 -2.09 -10.58 0.78
N ALA A 84 -2.18 -11.82 0.29
CA ALA A 84 -3.46 -12.48 0.01
C ALA A 84 -4.32 -12.66 1.27
N LEU A 85 -3.72 -13.09 2.38
CA LEU A 85 -4.43 -13.19 3.67
C LEU A 85 -4.84 -11.82 4.21
N THR A 86 -4.03 -10.79 3.97
CA THR A 86 -4.37 -9.41 4.36
C THR A 86 -5.58 -8.91 3.59
N VAL A 87 -5.64 -9.14 2.28
CA VAL A 87 -6.84 -8.86 1.46
C VAL A 87 -8.05 -9.62 2.01
N ALA A 88 -7.92 -10.93 2.26
CA ALA A 88 -9.00 -11.75 2.80
C ALA A 88 -9.52 -11.22 4.15
N TRP A 89 -8.62 -10.84 5.05
CA TRP A 89 -8.97 -10.27 6.36
C TRP A 89 -9.65 -8.89 6.25
N SER A 90 -9.22 -8.06 5.29
CA SER A 90 -9.78 -6.72 5.09
C SER A 90 -11.06 -6.68 4.25
N LYS A 91 -11.36 -7.73 3.47
CA LYS A 91 -12.50 -7.78 2.54
C LYS A 91 -13.81 -8.13 3.27
N PRO A 92 -14.82 -7.23 3.26
CA PRO A 92 -16.11 -7.53 3.87
C PRO A 92 -16.76 -8.79 3.24
N GLY A 93 -17.33 -9.64 4.08
CA GLY A 93 -18.01 -10.87 3.64
C GLY A 93 -17.09 -12.08 3.44
N ASN A 94 -15.76 -11.91 3.43
CA ASN A 94 -14.85 -13.06 3.41
C ASN A 94 -14.84 -13.80 4.75
N ASN A 95 -14.64 -15.11 4.72
CA ASN A 95 -14.66 -15.96 5.91
C ASN A 95 -13.54 -15.67 6.93
N LEU A 96 -12.44 -15.02 6.55
CA LEU A 96 -11.37 -14.58 7.45
C LEU A 96 -11.53 -13.13 7.93
N SER A 97 -12.54 -12.41 7.41
CA SER A 97 -12.71 -10.98 7.59
C SER A 97 -12.81 -10.57 9.06
N GLY A 98 -12.02 -9.58 9.47
CA GLY A 98 -12.11 -8.94 10.79
C GLY A 98 -11.78 -9.83 11.99
N LYS A 99 -11.34 -11.07 11.80
CA LYS A 99 -11.05 -12.00 12.91
C LYS A 99 -9.75 -11.64 13.64
N ASP A 100 -9.79 -11.55 14.95
CA ASP A 100 -8.63 -11.18 15.77
C ASP A 100 -7.47 -12.17 15.67
N ASN A 101 -7.77 -13.48 15.70
CA ASN A 101 -6.74 -14.52 15.57
C ASN A 101 -6.01 -14.46 14.21
N VAL A 102 -6.74 -14.12 13.15
CA VAL A 102 -6.17 -13.88 11.82
C VAL A 102 -5.28 -12.64 11.85
N LEU A 103 -5.77 -11.52 12.39
CA LEU A 103 -4.99 -10.29 12.52
C LEU A 103 -3.68 -10.50 13.29
N GLN A 104 -3.71 -11.18 14.44
CA GLN A 104 -2.50 -11.45 15.22
C GLN A 104 -1.48 -12.28 14.42
N SER A 105 -1.96 -13.23 13.62
CA SER A 105 -1.10 -14.03 12.75
C SER A 105 -0.50 -13.21 11.60
N LEU A 106 -1.27 -12.30 11.00
CA LEU A 106 -0.80 -11.35 9.97
C LEU A 106 0.28 -10.41 10.52
N LEU A 107 0.08 -9.86 11.72
CA LEU A 107 1.05 -8.99 12.38
C LEU A 107 2.35 -9.74 12.70
N ALA A 108 2.26 -10.98 13.19
CA ALA A 108 3.44 -11.81 13.45
C ALA A 108 4.22 -12.16 12.17
N ALA A 109 3.51 -12.44 11.07
CA ALA A 109 4.13 -12.69 9.77
C ALA A 109 4.79 -11.42 9.21
N THR A 110 4.12 -10.28 9.35
CA THR A 110 4.70 -8.97 9.00
C THR A 110 5.99 -8.72 9.77
N ASP A 111 5.99 -8.92 11.09
CA ASP A 111 7.20 -8.78 11.94
C ASP A 111 8.33 -9.69 11.48
N HIS A 112 8.03 -10.94 11.13
CA HIS A 112 9.04 -11.88 10.65
C HIS A 112 9.78 -11.30 9.43
N TRP A 113 9.04 -10.84 8.41
CA TRP A 113 9.64 -10.26 7.21
C TRP A 113 10.42 -8.98 7.52
N LEU A 114 9.82 -8.05 8.27
CA LEU A 114 10.42 -6.75 8.59
C LEU A 114 11.71 -6.88 9.42
N ASN A 115 11.81 -7.91 10.27
CA ASN A 115 13.01 -8.20 11.05
C ASN A 115 14.10 -8.88 10.21
N LYS A 116 13.73 -9.81 9.33
CA LYS A 116 14.70 -10.58 8.53
C LYS A 116 15.21 -9.83 7.31
N LYS A 117 14.40 -8.95 6.72
CA LYS A 117 14.75 -8.10 5.57
C LYS A 117 15.40 -8.91 4.44
N TYR A 118 14.76 -10.01 4.06
CA TYR A 118 15.24 -10.88 2.99
C TYR A 118 15.55 -10.10 1.71
N GLN A 119 16.62 -10.49 1.00
CA GLN A 119 17.08 -9.88 -0.24
C GLN A 119 17.31 -10.95 -1.30
N ASN A 120 17.23 -10.55 -2.56
CA ASN A 120 17.55 -11.38 -3.71
C ASN A 120 18.66 -10.72 -4.57
N SER A 121 19.42 -11.52 -5.31
CA SER A 121 20.43 -10.99 -6.25
C SER A 121 19.82 -10.30 -7.48
N ASN A 122 18.54 -10.52 -7.77
CA ASN A 122 17.78 -9.76 -8.76
C ASN A 122 17.20 -8.50 -8.14
N TRP A 123 17.68 -7.34 -8.61
CA TRP A 123 17.24 -6.02 -8.14
C TRP A 123 15.72 -5.85 -8.17
N TRP A 124 15.04 -6.43 -9.17
CA TRP A 124 13.59 -6.29 -9.34
C TRP A 124 12.81 -6.77 -8.11
N HIS A 125 13.26 -7.86 -7.46
CA HIS A 125 12.60 -8.32 -6.25
C HIS A 125 12.70 -7.30 -5.11
N ASN A 126 13.85 -6.66 -4.95
CA ASN A 126 14.11 -5.76 -3.81
C ASN A 126 13.53 -4.36 -4.06
N GLU A 127 13.58 -3.88 -5.31
CA GLU A 127 13.18 -2.51 -5.66
C GLU A 127 11.73 -2.41 -6.17
N ILE A 128 11.12 -3.52 -6.59
CA ILE A 128 9.74 -3.54 -7.14
C ILE A 128 8.86 -4.55 -6.39
N GLY A 129 9.14 -5.85 -6.51
CA GLY A 129 8.21 -6.88 -6.04
C GLY A 129 7.93 -6.86 -4.54
N VAL A 130 8.97 -6.78 -3.70
CA VAL A 130 8.85 -6.70 -2.24
C VAL A 130 8.16 -5.39 -1.81
N PRO A 131 8.58 -4.20 -2.30
CA PRO A 131 7.88 -2.95 -2.02
C PRO A 131 6.39 -2.96 -2.40
N GLN A 132 5.99 -3.56 -3.52
CA GLN A 132 4.58 -3.64 -3.93
C GLN A 132 3.73 -4.39 -2.90
N MET A 133 4.18 -5.58 -2.48
CA MET A 133 3.45 -6.38 -1.50
C MET A 133 3.41 -5.68 -0.13
N ILE A 134 4.52 -5.08 0.31
CA ILE A 134 4.57 -4.34 1.58
C ILE A 134 3.64 -3.14 1.56
N ARG A 135 3.61 -2.34 0.48
CA ARG A 135 2.66 -1.23 0.34
C ARG A 135 1.23 -1.71 0.54
N ASP A 136 0.84 -2.78 -0.13
CA ASP A 136 -0.54 -3.26 -0.09
C ASP A 136 -0.92 -3.74 1.31
N ILE A 137 -0.03 -4.49 1.97
CA ILE A 137 -0.18 -4.91 3.37
C ILE A 137 -0.33 -3.69 4.29
N MET A 138 0.54 -2.68 4.14
CA MET A 138 0.51 -1.46 4.93
C MET A 138 -0.80 -0.69 4.79
N ILE A 139 -1.30 -0.55 3.57
CA ILE A 139 -2.51 0.23 3.28
C ILE A 139 -3.75 -0.45 3.87
N LEU A 140 -3.82 -1.78 3.80
CA LEU A 140 -4.93 -2.57 4.33
C LEU A 140 -4.90 -2.70 5.86
N LEU A 141 -3.71 -2.80 6.46
CA LEU A 141 -3.52 -2.92 7.92
C LEU A 141 -3.16 -1.60 8.61
N GLN A 142 -3.35 -0.45 7.95
CA GLN A 142 -2.86 0.85 8.42
C GLN A 142 -3.25 1.17 9.88
N LYS A 143 -4.45 0.78 10.30
CA LYS A 143 -4.96 1.05 11.66
C LYS A 143 -4.49 0.02 12.70
N GLN A 144 -3.93 -1.09 12.26
CA GLN A 144 -3.55 -2.25 13.08
C GLN A 144 -2.04 -2.36 13.27
N LEU A 145 -1.24 -1.81 12.35
CA LEU A 145 0.21 -1.78 12.49
C LEU A 145 0.60 -0.87 13.67
N SER A 146 1.49 -1.39 14.53
CA SER A 146 2.14 -0.57 15.54
C SER A 146 3.03 0.50 14.89
N PRO A 147 3.36 1.60 15.60
CA PRO A 147 4.27 2.62 15.07
C PRO A 147 5.62 2.04 14.60
N LYS A 148 6.17 1.07 15.35
CA LYS A 148 7.39 0.37 14.99
C LYS A 148 7.25 -0.41 13.67
N GLN A 149 6.18 -1.17 13.52
CA GLN A 149 5.90 -1.91 12.28
C GLN A 149 5.73 -0.96 11.10
N TRP A 150 5.01 0.13 11.30
CA TRP A 150 4.81 1.16 10.27
C TRP A 150 6.14 1.74 9.77
N GLU A 151 7.04 2.13 10.68
CA GLU A 151 8.36 2.67 10.32
C GLU A 151 9.26 1.65 9.63
N GLN A 152 9.25 0.40 10.11
CA GLN A 152 10.01 -0.68 9.48
C GLN A 152 9.47 -1.01 8.09
N ALA A 153 8.15 -1.03 7.91
CA ALA A 153 7.51 -1.26 6.63
C ALA A 153 7.79 -0.11 5.65
N LEU A 154 7.73 1.15 6.10
CA LEU A 154 8.18 2.31 5.30
C LEU A 154 9.64 2.17 4.87
N THR A 155 10.51 1.63 5.73
CA THR A 155 11.92 1.39 5.39
C THR A 155 12.06 0.35 4.27
N VAL A 156 11.26 -0.71 4.29
CA VAL A 156 11.24 -1.71 3.21
C VAL A 156 10.65 -1.12 1.93
N LEU A 157 9.54 -0.39 2.02
CA LEU A 157 8.93 0.30 0.88
C LEU A 157 9.90 1.31 0.24
N ARG A 158 10.71 2.02 1.04
CA ARG A 158 11.74 2.96 0.56
C ARG A 158 12.86 2.31 -0.28
N GLN A 159 12.94 0.97 -0.34
CA GLN A 159 13.90 0.30 -1.23
C GLN A 159 13.59 0.52 -2.71
N HIS A 160 12.38 0.96 -3.06
CA HIS A 160 12.05 1.35 -4.43
C HIS A 160 13.00 2.42 -4.94
N LYS A 161 13.31 2.35 -6.24
CA LYS A 161 14.03 3.40 -6.96
C LYS A 161 13.30 3.68 -8.25
N VAL A 162 12.94 4.94 -8.46
CA VAL A 162 12.23 5.38 -9.67
C VAL A 162 13.25 5.53 -10.80
N HIS A 163 13.29 4.58 -11.72
CA HIS A 163 14.17 4.58 -12.89
C HIS A 163 13.70 3.62 -13.98
N GLY A 164 14.36 3.66 -15.13
CA GLY A 164 14.04 2.83 -16.29
C GLY A 164 13.00 3.47 -17.21
N THR A 165 12.29 2.63 -17.93
CA THR A 165 11.35 2.95 -19.01
C THR A 165 10.20 1.93 -19.01
N GLY A 166 9.07 2.28 -19.63
CA GLY A 166 7.91 1.42 -19.79
C GLY A 166 7.45 0.83 -18.45
N ALA A 167 7.35 -0.50 -18.36
CA ALA A 167 6.82 -1.13 -17.16
C ALA A 167 7.69 -0.89 -15.91
N ASN A 168 9.03 -0.87 -16.05
CA ASN A 168 9.91 -0.67 -14.90
C ASN A 168 9.75 0.74 -14.30
N LEU A 169 9.62 1.75 -15.16
CA LEU A 169 9.33 3.11 -14.72
C LEU A 169 7.92 3.19 -14.12
N THR A 170 6.94 2.55 -14.75
CA THR A 170 5.55 2.54 -14.27
C THR A 170 5.46 1.91 -12.87
N TRP A 171 6.02 0.71 -12.69
CA TRP A 171 6.01 0.02 -11.39
C TRP A 171 6.75 0.80 -10.30
N SER A 172 7.92 1.35 -10.62
CA SER A 172 8.72 2.08 -9.63
C SER A 172 8.14 3.46 -9.30
N ALA A 173 7.59 4.19 -10.28
CA ALA A 173 6.92 5.46 -10.06
C ALA A 173 5.60 5.28 -9.29
N ASP A 174 4.86 4.19 -9.52
CA ASP A 174 3.68 3.83 -8.73
C ASP A 174 4.04 3.59 -7.25
N LEU A 175 5.15 2.90 -6.98
CA LEU A 175 5.69 2.76 -5.61
C LEU A 175 6.10 4.10 -5.01
N GLY A 176 6.78 4.95 -5.78
CA GLY A 176 7.18 6.29 -5.36
C GLY A 176 5.99 7.19 -5.03
N LEU A 177 4.94 7.13 -5.84
CA LEU A 177 3.68 7.83 -5.64
C LEU A 177 3.03 7.44 -4.30
N HIS A 178 2.93 6.14 -4.04
CA HIS A 178 2.35 5.62 -2.80
C HIS A 178 3.22 5.90 -1.58
N TYR A 179 4.54 5.73 -1.69
CA TYR A 179 5.46 6.07 -0.63
C TYR A 179 5.35 7.56 -0.26
N ALA A 180 5.33 8.44 -1.27
CA ALA A 180 5.18 9.88 -1.06
C ALA A 180 3.86 10.20 -0.35
N ALA A 181 2.75 9.59 -0.74
CA ALA A 181 1.46 9.75 -0.09
C ALA A 181 1.43 9.24 1.36
N LEU A 182 2.05 8.08 1.63
CA LEU A 182 2.15 7.52 2.98
C LEU A 182 3.05 8.36 3.91
N THR A 183 3.91 9.21 3.35
CA THR A 183 4.78 10.13 4.09
C THR A 183 4.37 11.60 3.97
N ASN A 184 3.18 11.91 3.42
CA ASN A 184 2.69 13.28 3.21
C ASN A 184 3.65 14.18 2.40
N ASN A 185 4.30 13.64 1.37
CA ASN A 185 5.22 14.37 0.49
C ASN A 185 4.54 14.74 -0.83
N GLU A 186 3.89 15.91 -0.87
CA GLU A 186 3.13 16.38 -2.04
C GLU A 186 3.99 16.51 -3.31
N ASN A 187 5.21 17.04 -3.20
CA ASN A 187 6.13 17.13 -4.33
C ASN A 187 6.49 15.76 -4.91
N GLY A 188 6.64 14.74 -4.04
CA GLY A 188 6.88 13.37 -4.46
C GLY A 188 5.69 12.77 -5.20
N ILE A 189 4.46 13.06 -4.74
CA ILE A 189 3.22 12.65 -5.41
C ILE A 189 3.17 13.25 -6.82
N ASP A 190 3.38 14.57 -6.94
CA ASP A 190 3.33 15.28 -8.22
C ASP A 190 4.38 14.75 -9.20
N SER A 191 5.61 14.58 -8.74
CA SER A 191 6.71 14.06 -9.55
C SER A 191 6.41 12.66 -10.11
N CYS A 192 5.99 11.73 -9.23
CA CYS A 192 5.71 10.35 -9.64
C CYS A 192 4.47 10.25 -10.54
N ARG A 193 3.42 11.03 -10.26
CA ARG A 193 2.23 11.13 -11.14
C ARG A 193 2.63 11.59 -12.55
N ASN A 194 3.45 12.63 -12.65
CA ASN A 194 3.87 13.17 -13.95
C ASN A 194 4.70 12.16 -14.74
N LEU A 195 5.53 11.35 -14.08
CA LEU A 195 6.27 10.25 -14.70
C LEU A 195 5.31 9.18 -15.26
N LEU A 196 4.33 8.75 -14.47
CA LEU A 196 3.33 7.75 -14.90
C LEU A 196 2.56 8.22 -16.13
N ILE A 197 2.08 9.46 -16.13
CA ILE A 197 1.34 10.02 -17.27
C ILE A 197 2.22 10.11 -18.52
N LYS A 198 3.52 10.42 -18.35
CA LYS A 198 4.46 10.56 -19.47
C LYS A 198 4.74 9.24 -20.19
N GLU A 199 4.62 8.10 -19.50
CA GLU A 199 4.77 6.78 -20.13
C GLU A 199 3.59 6.42 -21.04
N ILE A 200 2.45 7.08 -20.90
CA ILE A 200 1.29 6.93 -21.79
C ILE A 200 1.51 7.82 -23.02
N THR A 201 2.46 7.43 -23.87
CA THR A 201 2.81 8.18 -25.09
C THR A 201 3.12 7.23 -26.25
N ILE A 202 2.71 7.62 -27.45
CA ILE A 202 3.05 6.91 -28.68
C ILE A 202 4.42 7.40 -29.14
N SER A 203 5.40 6.51 -29.27
CA SER A 203 6.76 6.82 -29.74
C SER A 203 7.42 5.63 -30.40
N THR A 204 8.62 5.81 -30.99
CA THR A 204 9.43 4.71 -31.56
C THR A 204 10.49 4.17 -30.59
N ARG A 205 10.48 4.60 -29.33
CA ARG A 205 11.31 4.04 -28.25
C ARG A 205 10.57 2.89 -27.56
N GLU A 206 11.13 2.31 -26.50
CA GLU A 206 10.36 1.40 -25.63
C GLU A 206 9.06 2.06 -25.15
N GLY A 207 7.98 1.28 -25.05
CA GLY A 207 6.61 1.74 -24.81
C GLY A 207 5.66 1.46 -25.98
N VAL A 208 4.58 2.24 -26.07
CA VAL A 208 3.54 2.11 -27.12
C VAL A 208 4.06 2.68 -28.44
N GLN A 209 3.99 1.87 -29.49
CA GLN A 209 4.43 2.19 -30.85
C GLN A 209 3.33 2.86 -31.69
N PRO A 210 3.66 3.50 -32.83
CA PRO A 210 2.66 4.11 -33.74
C PRO A 210 1.64 3.11 -34.32
N ASP A 211 1.99 1.82 -34.38
CA ASP A 211 1.12 0.74 -34.81
C ASP A 211 0.38 0.05 -33.64
N PHE A 212 0.45 0.64 -32.44
CA PHE A 212 -0.12 0.15 -31.19
C PHE A 212 0.47 -1.17 -30.67
N SER A 213 1.61 -1.63 -31.20
CA SER A 213 2.42 -2.62 -30.51
C SER A 213 3.12 -2.01 -29.28
N PHE A 214 3.59 -2.84 -28.35
CA PHE A 214 4.35 -2.44 -27.18
C PHE A 214 5.75 -3.07 -27.19
N HIS A 215 6.78 -2.24 -27.03
CA HIS A 215 8.19 -2.67 -27.06
C HIS A 215 8.88 -2.49 -25.70
N GLN A 216 9.62 -3.50 -25.23
CA GLN A 216 10.45 -3.42 -24.01
C GLN A 216 11.67 -4.36 -24.10
N HIS A 217 12.81 -3.92 -23.54
CA HIS A 217 14.15 -4.45 -23.73
C HIS A 217 14.65 -4.24 -25.18
N GLY A 218 14.56 -2.99 -25.66
CA GLY A 218 14.78 -2.59 -27.05
C GLY A 218 13.52 -2.75 -27.91
N ALA A 219 13.71 -2.94 -29.23
CA ALA A 219 12.63 -3.13 -30.20
C ALA A 219 12.06 -4.57 -30.18
N ARG A 220 11.78 -5.10 -28.99
CA ARG A 220 11.23 -6.44 -28.80
C ARG A 220 9.75 -6.33 -28.45
N LEU A 221 8.89 -7.05 -29.18
CA LEU A 221 7.44 -7.11 -28.97
C LEU A 221 7.07 -7.73 -27.61
N GLN A 222 6.24 -7.03 -26.83
CA GLN A 222 5.93 -7.34 -25.43
C GLN A 222 4.47 -7.03 -24.99
N ASN A 223 3.52 -7.00 -25.93
CA ASN A 223 2.10 -6.63 -25.71
C ASN A 223 1.40 -7.28 -24.51
N TYR A 224 1.77 -8.50 -24.13
CA TYR A 224 1.09 -9.28 -23.07
C TYR A 224 2.02 -9.68 -21.94
N HIS A 225 3.15 -8.97 -21.81
CA HIS A 225 4.13 -9.24 -20.75
C HIS A 225 4.53 -7.95 -20.04
N TYR A 226 5.06 -6.98 -20.77
CA TYR A 226 5.41 -5.66 -20.21
C TYR A 226 4.41 -4.56 -20.58
N GLY A 227 3.72 -4.71 -21.71
CA GLY A 227 2.73 -3.76 -22.22
C GLY A 227 1.37 -3.87 -21.57
#